data_AF-D5BY38-F1
#
_entry.id   AF-D5BY38-F1
#
_cell.length_a   1.000
_cell.length_b   1.000
_cell.length_c   1.000
_cell.angle_alpha   90.00
_cell.angle_beta   90.00
_cell.angle_gamma   90.00
#
_symmetry.space_group_name_H-M   'P 1'
#
loop_
_entity.id
_entity.type
_entity.pdbx_description
1 polymer ?
#
loop_
_entity_poly.entity_id
_entity_poly.type
_entity_poly.pdbx_seq_one_letter_code
_entity_poly.pdbx_strand_id
1 'polypeptide(L)' 'MNDTKIAEAVRLACLEAALEAYEDAGISGLCAEGRWECAVEAIRELDLEPVLREANSDYRDQPNFPK' A
#
# COMPACT_ATOMS: atom_id res chain seq x y z
N MET A 1 -20.14 4.54 -2.44
CA MET A 1 -18.79 4.49 -1.86
C MET A 1 -18.60 3.08 -1.35
N ASN A 2 -17.63 2.33 -1.86
CA ASN A 2 -17.37 0.98 -1.37
C ASN A 2 -16.26 1.09 -0.32
N ASP A 3 -16.68 1.47 0.90
CA ASP A 3 -15.76 1.73 2.02
C ASP A 3 -14.89 0.50 2.32
N THR A 4 -15.43 -0.71 2.11
CA THR A 4 -14.67 -1.96 2.17
C THR A 4 -13.54 -1.97 1.16
N LYS A 5 -13.81 -1.67 -0.12
CA LYS A 5 -12.77 -1.65 -1.16
C LYS A 5 -11.64 -0.67 -0.84
N ILE A 6 -11.99 0.52 -0.35
CA ILE A 6 -11.00 1.53 0.06
C ILE A 6 -10.18 1.00 1.24
N ALA A 7 -10.82 0.42 2.25
CA ALA A 7 -10.13 -0.15 3.40
C ALA A 7 -9.22 -1.32 3.02
N GLU A 8 -9.60 -2.14 2.04
CA GLU A 8 -8.76 -3.23 1.53
C GLU A 8 -7.54 -2.72 0.76
N ALA A 9 -7.71 -1.67 -0.05
CA ALA A 9 -6.60 -1.03 -0.75
C ALA A 9 -5.59 -0.42 0.22
N VAL A 10 -6.06 0.30 1.25
CA VAL A 10 -5.20 0.85 2.31
C VAL A 10 -4.49 -0.28 3.07
N ARG A 11 -5.20 -1.35 3.42
CA ARG A 11 -4.60 -2.51 4.10
C ARG A 11 -3.49 -3.14 3.26
N LEU A 12 -3.72 -3.31 1.96
CA LEU A 12 -2.73 -3.89 1.05
C LEU A 12 -1.49 -2.98 0.96
N ALA A 13 -1.68 -1.67 0.75
CA ALA A 13 -0.59 -0.72 0.65
C ALA A 13 0.27 -0.68 1.93
N CYS A 14 -0.33 -0.76 3.12
CA CYS A 14 0.42 -0.86 4.37
C CYS A 14 1.24 -2.16 4.47
N LEU A 15 0.69 -3.30 4.02
CA LEU A 15 1.40 -4.58 4.04
C LEU A 15 2.58 -4.56 3.07
N GLU A 16 2.40 -4.02 1.88
CA GLU A 16 3.45 -3.92 0.85
C GLU A 16 4.59 -3.01 1.33
N ALA A 17 4.27 -1.81 1.81
CA ALA A 17 5.28 -0.88 2.34
C ALA A 17 6.08 -1.48 3.51
N ALA A 18 5.41 -2.19 4.42
CA ALA A 18 6.07 -2.84 5.55
C ALA A 18 7.00 -3.98 5.11
N LEU A 19 6.56 -4.81 4.16
CA LEU A 19 7.35 -5.93 3.64
C LEU A 19 8.58 -5.43 2.90
N GLU A 20 8.42 -4.46 2.00
CA GLU A 20 9.53 -3.86 1.24
C GLU A 20 10.59 -3.28 2.19
N ALA A 21 10.17 -2.44 3.14
CA ALA A 21 11.10 -1.84 4.10
C ALA A 21 11.79 -2.87 5.00
N TYR A 22 11.09 -3.95 5.40
CA TYR A 22 11.70 -5.03 6.19
C TYR A 22 12.78 -5.78 5.40
N GLU A 23 12.51 -6.07 4.13
CA GLU A 23 13.42 -6.77 3.22
C GLU A 23 14.64 -5.90 2.91
N ASP A 24 14.44 -4.62 2.57
CA ASP A 24 15.49 -3.65 2.29
C ASP A 24 16.39 -3.40 3.50
N ALA A 25 15.80 -3.26 4.69
CA ALA A 25 16.53 -3.18 5.95
C ALA A 25 17.38 -4.45 6.18
N GLY A 26 16.86 -5.61 5.77
CA GLY A 26 17.58 -6.87 5.85
C GLY A 26 18.76 -6.97 4.88
N ILE A 27 18.58 -6.50 3.65
CA ILE A 27 19.65 -6.37 2.65
C ILE A 27 20.73 -5.41 3.15
N SER A 28 20.31 -4.36 3.87
CA SER A 28 21.20 -3.37 4.50
C SER A 28 21.91 -3.88 5.76
N GLY A 29 21.66 -5.12 6.18
CA GLY A 29 22.36 -5.78 7.29
C GLY A 29 21.79 -5.50 8.67
N LEU A 30 20.58 -4.92 8.77
CA LEU A 30 19.94 -4.68 10.06
C LEU A 30 19.49 -6.00 10.72
N CYS A 31 19.51 -5.99 12.06
CA CYS A 31 18.94 -7.06 12.87
C CYS A 31 17.41 -7.09 12.77
N ALA A 32 16.77 -8.13 13.32
CA ALA A 32 15.31 -8.28 13.24
C ALA A 32 14.54 -7.09 13.84
N GLU A 33 15.02 -6.49 14.93
CA GLU A 33 14.42 -5.31 15.56
C GLU A 33 14.56 -4.07 14.68
N GLY A 34 15.75 -3.81 14.13
CA GLY A 34 15.95 -2.69 13.20
C GLY A 34 15.11 -2.81 11.94
N ARG A 35 14.94 -4.02 11.40
CA ARG A 35 14.02 -4.26 10.27
C ARG A 35 12.57 -3.98 10.63
N TRP A 36 12.16 -4.35 11.85
CA TRP A 36 10.82 -4.07 12.36
C TRP A 36 10.57 -2.56 12.49
N GLU A 37 11.53 -1.81 13.03
CA GLU A 37 11.45 -0.35 13.12
C GLU A 37 11.28 0.28 11.73
N CYS A 38 12.07 -0.13 10.75
CA CYS A 38 11.93 0.33 9.37
C CYS A 38 10.55 0.01 8.77
N ALA A 39 10.03 -1.20 8.99
CA ALA A 39 8.71 -1.60 8.50
C ALA A 39 7.57 -0.74 9.11
N VAL A 40 7.66 -0.44 10.42
CA VAL A 40 6.68 0.43 11.10
C VAL A 40 6.78 1.87 10.61
N GLU A 41 7.99 2.38 10.40
CA GLU A 41 8.17 3.73 9.89
C GLU A 41 7.63 3.87 8.46
N ALA A 42 7.85 2.87 7.60
CA ALA A 42 7.29 2.84 6.25
C ALA A 42 5.75 2.91 6.24
N ILE A 43 5.07 2.22 7.18
CA ILE A 43 3.61 2.35 7.34
C ILE A 43 3.22 3.78 7.76
N ARG A 44 4.00 4.43 8.63
CA ARG A 44 3.71 5.79 9.12
C ARG A 44 3.89 6.86 8.05
N GLU A 45 4.88 6.66 7.18
CA GLU A 45 5.24 7.60 6.11
C GLU A 45 4.46 7.35 4.81
N LEU A 46 3.72 6.24 4.72
CA LEU A 46 2.94 5.88 3.53
C LEU A 46 1.94 6.97 3.13
N ASP A 47 2.11 7.53 1.93
CA ASP A 47 1.16 8.46 1.34
C ASP A 47 -0.08 7.73 0.82
N LEU A 48 -1.25 8.02 1.43
CA LEU A 48 -2.51 7.38 1.10
C LEU A 48 -3.25 8.05 -0.07
N GLU A 49 -2.91 9.29 -0.45
CA GLU A 49 -3.55 9.97 -1.59
C GLU A 49 -3.49 9.18 -2.91
N PRO A 50 -2.35 8.62 -3.34
CA PRO A 50 -2.31 7.77 -4.53
C PRO A 50 -3.15 6.50 -4.37
N VAL A 51 -3.10 5.84 -3.21
CA VAL A 51 -3.88 4.62 -2.91
C VAL A 51 -5.38 4.88 -3.00
N LEU A 52 -5.83 5.99 -2.43
CA LEU A 52 -7.24 6.42 -2.47
C LEU A 52 -7.65 6.78 -3.90
N ARG A 53 -6.80 7.45 -4.67
CA ARG A 53 -7.08 7.78 -6.07
C ARG A 53 -7.28 6.52 -6.91
N GLU A 54 -6.39 5.56 -6.78
CA GLU A 54 -6.46 4.29 -7.52
C GLU A 54 -7.72 3.50 -7.15
N ALA A 55 -7.98 3.32 -5.84
CA ALA A 55 -9.15 2.61 -5.35
C ALA A 55 -10.49 3.25 -5.79
N ASN A 56 -10.50 4.57 -6.00
CA ASN A 56 -11.64 5.31 -6.55
C ASN A 56 -11.71 5.29 -8.09
N SER A 57 -10.59 5.04 -8.79
CA SER A 57 -10.47 5.15 -10.25
C SER A 57 -11.00 3.94 -11.03
N ASP A 58 -11.14 2.79 -10.38
CA ASP A 58 -11.74 1.55 -10.92
C ASP A 58 -13.20 1.67 -11.40
N TYR A 59 -13.78 2.88 -11.39
CA TYR A 59 -15.11 3.19 -11.95
C TYR A 59 -15.07 3.78 -13.38
N ARG A 60 -13.90 4.09 -13.97
CA ARG A 60 -13.85 4.84 -15.25
C ARG A 60 -13.51 4.06 -16.52
N ASP A 61 -13.06 2.81 -16.44
CA ASP A 61 -12.69 2.00 -17.62
C ASP A 61 -13.58 0.76 -17.82
N GLN A 62 -14.90 0.91 -17.69
CA GLN A 62 -15.76 0.00 -18.46
C GLN A 62 -15.70 0.46 -19.93
N PRO A 63 -15.17 -0.35 -20.86
CA PRO A 63 -15.31 -0.05 -22.27
C PRO A 63 -16.81 -0.04 -22.58
N ASN A 64 -17.34 1.14 -22.87
CA ASN A 64 -18.67 1.34 -23.42
C ASN A 64 -18.72 0.56 -24.74
N PHE A 65 -19.25 -0.67 -24.72
CA PHE A 65 -19.60 -1.37 -25.95
C PHE A 65 -20.79 -0.62 -26.57
N PRO A 66 -20.62 0.04 -27.73
CA PRO A 66 -21.77 0.61 -28.44
C PRO A 66 -22.69 -0.54 -28.85
N LYS A 67 -24.00 -0.33 -28.65
CA LYS A 67 -25.08 -1.25 -29.04
C LYS A 67 -25.18 -1.39 -30.56
#